data_AF-A0A2E5S701-F1
#
_entry.id   AF-A0A2E5S701-F1
#
_cell.length_a   1.000
_cell.length_b   1.000
_cell.length_c   1.000
_cell.angle_alpha   90.00
_cell.angle_beta   90.00
_cell.angle_gamma   90.00
#
_symmetry.space_group_name_H-M   'P 1'
#
loop_
_entity.id
_entity.type
_entity.pdbx_description
1 polymer ?
#
loop_
_entity_poly.entity_id
_entity_poly.type
_entity_poly.pdbx_seq_one_letter_code
_entity_poly.pdbx_strand_id
1 'polypeptide(L)'
;MKRILNTSVLALVLLSHIVAGSFSSLSSAPLQPDRLDELYEDLADADLKPADPGIVLRRLSLHIRGTIPSIQELDHYSSAATDPQLARMNYAVAYLRSPEFAQYWGTYFGSLFREQTEGRDLKYASFYNYLSQSLHQNKPYDVLVTEMLTASGSPEENPAVNFIVRDGGDPLQLAEYTGRLFHGKRLECARCHDHPFYKGYTKRDYYGLAAFFAQQYTTDQYDRKFESLTGLKYVPRNEIENLPADAQKQYNNAWQKFYRDYWNKLNQQQKKAHRQGTDLKYDAVFRVPEMGLRFPVSDDEPGGDLVRPVYPDGSAATLQEGVDRRAILARWFTDRKNDRFRKVFINRVWTRLMGWSFFTPMDDWNDETEIQGEEILNHLDQVFVQQNYRVKDLVLYIVSSRAYARSMPEKDSRDAGSSIRYFQAQRMDPDQLMNSLIKGSFAMTVSDIRERKVALATSKPDLSAINLKGLGALKSPSQNQRDFSNAAEVERPVHYNSFLAVFGAGPRIDIADDEVAPTIEQVLTLLNGRLTNRLAQNFARKGSYIHQYYQKEGSIEDAANAIFQSLLSRRMSNAEWQQIQGLTATELSGNKKDRFNQEALQDLIWSIFNSQEFIHIN
;
A
#
# COMPACT_ATOMS: atom_id res chain seq x y z
N MET A 1 -31.64 -18.45 63.46
CA MET A 1 -31.76 -19.87 63.05
C MET A 1 -32.61 -19.95 61.79
N LYS A 2 -32.05 -20.49 60.69
CA LYS A 2 -32.70 -21.09 59.50
C LYS A 2 -33.66 -20.20 58.65
N ARG A 3 -33.24 -19.83 57.42
CA ARG A 3 -33.65 -20.38 56.09
C ARG A 3 -35.08 -19.91 55.68
N ILE A 4 -35.42 -19.41 54.49
CA ILE A 4 -34.94 -19.66 53.11
C ILE A 4 -35.68 -18.71 52.10
N LEU A 5 -35.00 -18.32 51.00
CA LEU A 5 -35.42 -17.94 49.60
C LEU A 5 -36.32 -16.68 49.34
N ASN A 6 -35.79 -15.64 48.66
CA ASN A 6 -35.78 -15.33 47.18
C ASN A 6 -37.17 -14.90 46.65
N THR A 7 -37.40 -13.78 45.95
CA THR A 7 -36.76 -13.14 44.77
C THR A 7 -37.21 -11.66 44.73
N SER A 8 -36.41 -10.64 44.40
CA SER A 8 -36.15 -10.14 43.04
C SER A 8 -35.53 -8.75 43.18
N VAL A 9 -34.32 -8.50 42.66
CA VAL A 9 -33.79 -7.21 42.12
C VAL A 9 -32.32 -7.50 41.81
N LEU A 10 -31.98 -7.67 40.53
CA LEU A 10 -30.69 -7.33 39.89
C LEU A 10 -30.66 -7.98 38.49
N ALA A 11 -30.89 -7.17 37.46
CA ALA A 11 -30.59 -7.54 36.08
C ALA A 11 -30.15 -6.28 35.32
N LEU A 12 -28.87 -5.95 35.44
CA LEU A 12 -28.15 -5.14 34.46
C LEU A 12 -26.65 -5.44 34.63
N VAL A 13 -25.99 -5.62 33.49
CA VAL A 13 -24.57 -5.98 33.30
C VAL A 13 -24.28 -7.48 33.39
N LEU A 14 -24.35 -8.16 32.23
CA LEU A 14 -23.38 -9.17 31.76
C LEU A 14 -23.93 -9.87 30.51
N LEU A 15 -23.30 -9.62 29.35
CA LEU A 15 -23.19 -10.60 28.26
C LEU A 15 -22.09 -10.14 27.27
N SER A 16 -20.88 -10.02 27.79
CA SER A 16 -19.66 -10.28 27.03
C SER A 16 -19.26 -11.73 27.30
N HIS A 17 -19.71 -12.65 26.45
CA HIS A 17 -19.16 -14.01 26.35
C HIS A 17 -18.53 -14.06 24.96
N ILE A 18 -17.23 -13.78 24.87
CA ILE A 18 -16.17 -14.80 24.80
C ILE A 18 -16.57 -15.90 23.82
N VAL A 19 -16.43 -15.59 22.52
CA VAL A 19 -16.06 -16.62 21.54
C VAL A 19 -14.55 -16.80 21.72
N ALA A 20 -14.17 -17.56 22.75
CA ALA A 20 -12.88 -18.21 22.79
C ALA A 20 -12.97 -19.37 21.78
N GLY A 21 -12.86 -19.04 20.50
CA GLY A 21 -12.46 -20.03 19.51
C GLY A 21 -11.11 -20.57 19.94
N SER A 22 -11.00 -21.88 20.06
CA SER A 22 -9.75 -22.58 20.33
C SER A 22 -8.73 -22.19 19.25
N PHE A 23 -7.94 -21.15 19.51
CA PHE A 23 -6.72 -20.89 18.77
C PHE A 23 -5.77 -22.03 19.15
N SER A 24 -5.80 -23.09 18.36
CA SER A 24 -4.67 -24.01 18.27
C SER A 24 -3.44 -23.13 18.09
N SER A 25 -2.54 -23.11 19.07
CA SER A 25 -1.22 -22.51 18.90
C SER A 25 -0.48 -23.37 17.87
N LEU A 26 -0.75 -23.12 16.59
CA LEU A 26 0.14 -23.54 15.52
C LEU A 26 1.46 -22.85 15.84
N SER A 27 2.41 -23.63 16.36
CA SER A 27 3.81 -23.24 16.40
C SER A 27 4.15 -22.75 14.99
N SER A 28 4.48 -21.47 14.85
CA SER A 28 5.04 -20.94 13.61
C SER A 28 6.34 -21.69 13.37
N ALA A 29 6.31 -22.66 12.47
CA ALA A 29 7.53 -23.28 11.97
C ALA A 29 8.49 -22.16 11.53
N PRO A 30 9.79 -22.27 11.84
CA PRO A 30 10.75 -21.25 11.45
C PRO A 30 10.68 -21.03 9.93
N LEU A 31 10.63 -19.76 9.51
CA LEU A 31 10.65 -19.40 8.09
C LEU A 31 11.97 -19.85 7.46
N GLN A 32 11.97 -21.03 6.82
CA GLN A 32 13.07 -21.51 6.00
C GLN A 32 12.71 -21.34 4.53
N PRO A 33 13.33 -20.38 3.81
CA PRO A 33 13.01 -20.13 2.41
C PRO A 33 13.58 -21.21 1.48
N ASP A 34 14.27 -22.21 2.01
CA ASP A 34 14.94 -23.27 1.24
C ASP A 34 13.96 -23.97 0.28
N ARG A 35 12.70 -24.18 0.70
CA ARG A 35 11.69 -24.76 -0.20
C ARG A 35 11.30 -23.83 -1.34
N LEU A 36 11.28 -22.51 -1.12
CA LEU A 36 11.05 -21.55 -2.21
C LEU A 36 12.23 -21.56 -3.18
N ASP A 37 13.46 -21.65 -2.67
CA ASP A 37 14.66 -21.73 -3.50
C ASP A 37 14.68 -23.00 -4.36
N GLU A 38 14.34 -24.16 -3.80
CA GLU A 38 14.21 -25.42 -4.56
C GLU A 38 13.22 -25.29 -5.72
N LEU A 39 11.98 -24.84 -5.44
CA LEU A 39 10.96 -24.67 -6.47
C LEU A 39 11.37 -23.65 -7.54
N TYR A 40 12.13 -22.63 -7.15
CA TYR A 40 12.60 -21.60 -8.07
C TYR A 40 13.74 -22.10 -8.95
N GLU A 41 14.68 -22.87 -8.40
CA GLU A 41 15.77 -23.51 -9.15
C GLU A 41 15.22 -24.53 -10.15
N ASP A 42 14.22 -25.32 -9.74
CA ASP A 42 13.50 -26.24 -10.63
C ASP A 42 12.83 -25.49 -11.79
N LEU A 43 12.18 -24.36 -11.52
CA LEU A 43 11.56 -23.53 -12.55
C LEU A 43 12.60 -22.83 -13.46
N ALA A 44 13.76 -22.46 -12.92
CA ALA A 44 14.82 -21.79 -13.66
C ALA A 44 15.58 -22.74 -14.60
N ASP A 45 15.58 -24.04 -14.27
CA ASP A 45 16.40 -25.08 -14.91
C ASP A 45 17.88 -24.63 -15.02
N ALA A 46 18.39 -23.99 -13.96
CA ALA A 46 19.72 -23.42 -13.92
C ALA A 46 20.15 -23.03 -12.50
N ASP A 47 21.46 -23.04 -12.27
CA ASP A 47 22.05 -22.48 -11.05
C ASP A 47 21.87 -20.95 -11.00
N LEU A 48 21.25 -20.46 -9.93
CA LEU A 48 21.06 -19.03 -9.71
C LEU A 48 22.36 -18.39 -9.24
N LYS A 49 22.90 -17.45 -10.04
CA LYS A 49 24.05 -16.65 -9.63
C LYS A 49 23.60 -15.56 -8.65
N PRO A 50 24.16 -15.46 -7.43
CA PRO A 50 23.84 -14.37 -6.52
C PRO A 50 24.43 -13.04 -7.01
N ALA A 51 23.73 -11.93 -6.75
CA ALA A 51 24.28 -10.59 -6.94
C ALA A 51 25.29 -10.25 -5.83
N ASP A 52 26.10 -9.21 -6.09
CA ASP A 52 27.01 -8.67 -5.07
C ASP A 52 26.25 -8.27 -3.79
N PRO A 53 26.82 -8.49 -2.59
CA PRO A 53 26.14 -8.18 -1.32
C PRO A 53 25.59 -6.76 -1.23
N GLY A 54 26.32 -5.76 -1.74
CA GLY A 54 25.86 -4.36 -1.77
C GLY A 54 24.61 -4.14 -2.64
N ILE A 55 24.54 -4.82 -3.79
CA ILE A 55 23.37 -4.78 -4.68
C ILE A 55 22.17 -5.40 -3.96
N VAL A 56 22.36 -6.57 -3.34
CA VAL A 56 21.29 -7.26 -2.61
C VAL A 56 20.78 -6.41 -1.44
N LEU A 57 21.65 -5.77 -0.67
CA LEU A 57 21.24 -4.87 0.42
C LEU A 57 20.50 -3.64 -0.11
N ARG A 58 20.97 -3.06 -1.22
CA ARG A 58 20.32 -1.92 -1.87
C ARG A 58 18.89 -2.28 -2.28
N ARG A 59 18.74 -3.40 -2.99
CA ARG A 59 17.45 -3.97 -3.42
C ARG A 59 16.52 -4.22 -2.23
N LEU A 60 17.03 -4.88 -1.18
CA LEU A 60 16.30 -5.17 0.05
C LEU A 60 15.79 -3.88 0.73
N SER A 61 16.65 -2.86 0.84
CA SER A 61 16.31 -1.57 1.45
C SER A 61 15.24 -0.83 0.65
N LEU A 62 15.35 -0.81 -0.68
CA LEU A 62 14.39 -0.15 -1.56
C LEU A 62 13.03 -0.85 -1.54
N HIS A 63 12.99 -2.18 -1.60
CA HIS A 63 11.75 -2.95 -1.61
C HIS A 63 11.02 -2.92 -0.25
N ILE A 64 11.75 -2.92 0.87
CA ILE A 64 11.12 -2.95 2.19
C ILE A 64 10.76 -1.55 2.68
N ARG A 65 11.70 -0.59 2.63
CA ARG A 65 11.51 0.72 3.27
C ARG A 65 11.59 1.92 2.32
N GLY A 66 11.61 1.68 1.01
CA GLY A 66 11.49 2.73 0.01
C GLY A 66 12.66 3.71 -0.01
N THR A 67 13.88 3.28 0.33
CA THR A 67 15.08 4.13 0.29
C THR A 67 16.35 3.28 0.24
N ILE A 68 17.45 3.83 -0.24
CA ILE A 68 18.78 3.17 -0.27
C ILE A 68 19.37 2.98 1.15
N PRO A 69 20.31 2.02 1.36
CA PRO A 69 20.98 1.82 2.63
C PRO A 69 21.97 2.95 2.96
N SER A 70 22.28 3.12 4.25
CA SER A 70 23.38 4.00 4.67
C SER A 70 24.74 3.32 4.44
N ILE A 71 25.81 4.12 4.46
CA ILE A 71 27.18 3.59 4.34
C ILE A 71 27.49 2.61 5.48
N GLN A 72 27.04 2.90 6.71
CA GLN A 72 27.28 2.01 7.86
C GLN A 72 26.52 0.68 7.73
N GLU A 73 25.29 0.73 7.19
CA GLU A 73 24.53 -0.48 6.91
C GLU A 73 25.24 -1.33 5.85
N LEU A 74 25.78 -0.70 4.80
CA LEU A 74 26.54 -1.36 3.73
C LEU A 74 27.83 -2.02 4.24
N ASP A 75 28.62 -1.30 5.04
CA ASP A 75 29.88 -1.81 5.59
C ASP A 75 29.64 -2.98 6.55
N HIS A 76 28.61 -2.89 7.40
CA HIS A 76 28.23 -3.97 8.31
C HIS A 76 27.68 -5.19 7.56
N TYR A 77 26.83 -4.98 6.56
CA TYR A 77 26.29 -6.08 5.76
C TYR A 77 27.38 -6.81 4.96
N SER A 78 28.30 -6.06 4.35
CA SER A 78 29.41 -6.61 3.56
C SER A 78 30.40 -7.40 4.43
N SER A 79 30.61 -6.98 5.68
CA SER A 79 31.48 -7.69 6.63
C SER A 79 30.81 -8.90 7.29
N ALA A 80 29.47 -8.93 7.35
CA ALA A 80 28.69 -10.05 7.85
C ALA A 80 28.57 -11.23 6.84
N ALA A 81 29.27 -11.18 5.71
CA ALA A 81 29.16 -12.12 4.58
C ALA A 81 29.61 -13.57 4.83
N THR A 82 29.90 -13.97 6.07
CA THR A 82 30.17 -15.38 6.41
C THR A 82 28.93 -16.27 6.28
N ASP A 83 27.73 -15.68 6.42
CA ASP A 83 26.45 -16.29 6.09
C ASP A 83 25.53 -15.23 5.42
N PRO A 84 25.58 -15.10 4.08
CA PRO A 84 24.82 -14.08 3.35
C PRO A 84 23.30 -14.20 3.52
N GLN A 85 22.76 -15.41 3.66
CA GLN A 85 21.33 -15.63 3.83
C GLN A 85 20.86 -15.16 5.21
N LEU A 86 21.62 -15.47 6.26
CA LEU A 86 21.36 -14.95 7.60
C LEU A 86 21.50 -13.43 7.66
N ALA A 87 22.50 -12.87 6.98
CA ALA A 87 22.66 -11.42 6.89
C ALA A 87 21.44 -10.75 6.23
N ARG A 88 20.95 -11.29 5.10
CA ARG A 88 19.71 -10.83 4.44
C ARG A 88 18.53 -10.88 5.40
N MET A 89 18.31 -12.02 6.04
CA MET A 89 17.20 -12.24 6.98
C MET A 89 17.23 -11.21 8.12
N ASN A 90 18.39 -10.97 8.73
CA ASN A 90 18.53 -10.02 9.84
C ASN A 90 18.18 -8.59 9.42
N TYR A 91 18.65 -8.15 8.26
CA TYR A 91 18.33 -6.81 7.74
C TYR A 91 16.87 -6.72 7.29
N ALA A 92 16.31 -7.78 6.69
CA ALA A 92 14.90 -7.83 6.33
C ALA A 92 14.01 -7.65 7.57
N VAL A 93 14.29 -8.38 8.65
CA VAL A 93 13.59 -8.22 9.94
C VAL A 93 13.74 -6.79 10.48
N ALA A 94 14.94 -6.23 10.47
CA ALA A 94 15.18 -4.87 10.96
C ALA A 94 14.39 -3.82 10.16
N TYR A 95 14.40 -3.91 8.83
CA TYR A 95 13.67 -3.00 7.95
C TYR A 95 12.16 -3.17 8.06
N LEU A 96 11.64 -4.40 8.14
CA LEU A 96 10.21 -4.67 8.31
C LEU A 96 9.66 -4.12 9.65
N ARG A 97 10.51 -4.05 10.67
CA ARG A 97 10.17 -3.45 11.98
C ARG A 97 10.35 -1.94 12.00
N SER A 98 10.95 -1.34 10.98
CA SER A 98 11.15 0.10 10.93
C SER A 98 9.84 0.83 10.61
N PRO A 99 9.68 2.10 11.04
CA PRO A 99 8.50 2.88 10.67
C PRO A 99 8.47 3.18 9.18
N GLU A 100 9.62 3.24 8.50
CA GLU A 100 9.74 3.49 7.06
C GLU A 100 9.09 2.38 6.22
N PHE A 101 9.12 1.10 6.66
CA PHE A 101 8.34 0.05 6.00
C PHE A 101 6.86 0.42 5.93
N ALA A 102 6.27 0.74 7.08
CA ALA A 102 4.85 1.03 7.18
C ALA A 102 4.49 2.34 6.45
N GLN A 103 5.42 3.30 6.40
CA GLN A 103 5.23 4.54 5.66
C GLN A 103 5.21 4.30 4.15
N TYR A 104 6.18 3.55 3.63
CA TYR A 104 6.32 3.26 2.21
C TYR A 104 5.30 2.25 1.70
N TRP A 105 5.11 1.13 2.40
CA TRP A 105 4.05 0.17 2.05
C TRP A 105 2.66 0.76 2.31
N GLY A 106 2.54 1.74 3.20
CA GLY A 106 1.32 2.53 3.40
C GLY A 106 0.93 3.34 2.17
N THR A 107 1.90 3.97 1.46
CA THR A 107 1.59 4.68 0.21
C THR A 107 1.24 3.71 -0.92
N TYR A 108 1.90 2.55 -0.99
CA TYR A 108 1.54 1.47 -1.92
C TYR A 108 0.13 0.92 -1.67
N PHE A 109 -0.23 0.62 -0.41
CA PHE A 109 -1.58 0.20 -0.06
C PHE A 109 -2.60 1.32 -0.31
N GLY A 110 -2.21 2.57 -0.09
CA GLY A 110 -3.02 3.73 -0.46
C GLY A 110 -3.31 3.77 -1.96
N SER A 111 -2.32 3.51 -2.80
CA SER A 111 -2.47 3.35 -4.26
C SER A 111 -3.43 2.21 -4.62
N LEU A 112 -3.22 1.02 -4.02
CA LEU A 112 -4.09 -0.13 -4.24
C LEU A 112 -5.54 0.11 -3.83
N PHE A 113 -5.76 0.92 -2.77
CA PHE A 113 -7.08 1.18 -2.17
C PHE A 113 -7.70 2.52 -2.56
N ARG A 114 -7.09 3.22 -3.54
CA ARG A 114 -7.50 4.54 -4.03
C ARG A 114 -7.68 5.55 -2.91
N GLU A 115 -6.68 5.61 -2.04
CA GLU A 115 -6.64 6.52 -0.90
C GLU A 115 -6.64 7.98 -1.36
N GLN A 116 -7.40 8.79 -0.65
CA GLN A 116 -7.46 10.22 -0.81
C GLN A 116 -7.27 10.86 0.57
N THR A 117 -6.30 11.77 0.68
CA THR A 117 -6.00 12.48 1.91
C THR A 117 -6.94 13.65 2.14
N GLU A 118 -7.64 14.17 1.13
CA GLU A 118 -8.62 15.25 1.27
C GLU A 118 -9.81 15.06 0.34
N GLY A 119 -11.01 15.50 0.76
CA GLY A 119 -12.25 15.40 0.02
C GLY A 119 -13.44 15.87 0.86
N ARG A 120 -14.61 16.08 0.23
CA ARG A 120 -15.82 16.61 0.90
C ARG A 120 -16.20 15.82 2.18
N ASP A 121 -15.92 14.51 2.15
CA ASP A 121 -16.39 13.53 3.13
C ASP A 121 -15.23 12.80 3.85
N LEU A 122 -13.99 13.32 3.72
CA LEU A 122 -12.77 12.66 4.21
C LEU A 122 -12.12 13.48 5.32
N LYS A 123 -11.54 12.79 6.32
CA LYS A 123 -10.67 13.43 7.31
C LYS A 123 -9.22 13.38 6.83
N TYR A 124 -8.52 14.50 6.95
CA TYR A 124 -7.17 14.65 6.40
C TYR A 124 -6.23 13.51 6.82
N ALA A 125 -5.62 12.85 5.83
CA ALA A 125 -4.69 11.72 5.99
C ALA A 125 -5.19 10.53 6.84
N SER A 126 -6.49 10.48 7.17
CA SER A 126 -7.03 9.50 8.12
C SER A 126 -6.88 8.07 7.61
N PHE A 127 -7.15 7.83 6.33
CA PHE A 127 -7.04 6.50 5.74
C PHE A 127 -5.58 6.07 5.61
N TYR A 128 -4.69 6.94 5.13
CA TYR A 128 -3.24 6.70 5.13
C TYR A 128 -2.73 6.31 6.53
N ASN A 129 -3.13 7.04 7.57
CA ASN A 129 -2.72 6.75 8.95
C ASN A 129 -3.23 5.39 9.42
N TYR A 130 -4.45 5.01 9.05
CA TYR A 130 -4.99 3.69 9.35
C TYR A 130 -4.25 2.56 8.61
N LEU A 131 -3.93 2.74 7.33
CA LEU A 131 -3.21 1.75 6.53
C LEU A 131 -1.79 1.56 7.05
N SER A 132 -1.04 2.66 7.21
CA SER A 132 0.32 2.64 7.74
C SER A 132 0.35 2.08 9.17
N GLN A 133 -0.59 2.45 10.05
CA GLN A 133 -0.68 1.87 11.40
C GLN A 133 -1.02 0.38 11.39
N SER A 134 -1.90 -0.07 10.49
CA SER A 134 -2.25 -1.49 10.33
C SER A 134 -1.02 -2.31 9.92
N LEU A 135 -0.26 -1.83 8.94
CA LEU A 135 1.00 -2.42 8.53
C LEU A 135 2.04 -2.36 9.66
N HIS A 136 2.14 -1.24 10.37
CA HIS A 136 3.05 -1.09 11.50
C HIS A 136 2.75 -2.10 12.61
N GLN A 137 1.48 -2.41 12.85
CA GLN A 137 1.04 -3.41 13.83
C GLN A 137 1.20 -4.86 13.36
N ASN A 138 1.65 -5.09 12.12
CA ASN A 138 1.63 -6.39 11.44
C ASN A 138 0.21 -7.00 11.40
N LYS A 139 -0.80 -6.17 11.14
CA LYS A 139 -2.19 -6.60 11.02
C LYS A 139 -2.32 -7.61 9.86
N PRO A 140 -2.95 -8.77 10.07
CA PRO A 140 -3.29 -9.71 9.01
C PRO A 140 -4.10 -9.06 7.88
N TYR A 141 -3.83 -9.46 6.63
CA TYR A 141 -4.47 -8.89 5.45
C TYR A 141 -5.97 -9.18 5.40
N ASP A 142 -6.40 -10.37 5.80
CA ASP A 142 -7.81 -10.76 5.95
C ASP A 142 -8.55 -9.86 6.96
N VAL A 143 -7.93 -9.56 8.10
CA VAL A 143 -8.49 -8.64 9.09
C VAL A 143 -8.59 -7.23 8.52
N LEU A 144 -7.54 -6.73 7.86
CA LEU A 144 -7.53 -5.42 7.20
C LEU A 144 -8.67 -5.30 6.16
N VAL A 145 -8.84 -6.31 5.31
CA VAL A 145 -9.91 -6.34 4.29
C VAL A 145 -11.28 -6.42 4.94
N THR A 146 -11.44 -7.23 5.99
CA THR A 146 -12.71 -7.34 6.72
C THR A 146 -13.10 -6.01 7.35
N GLU A 147 -12.17 -5.34 8.02
CA GLU A 147 -12.40 -4.01 8.62
C GLU A 147 -12.82 -2.98 7.56
N MET A 148 -12.18 -2.95 6.40
CA MET A 148 -12.53 -2.02 5.30
C MET A 148 -13.90 -2.31 4.69
N LEU A 149 -14.22 -3.58 4.41
CA LEU A 149 -15.49 -3.95 3.78
C LEU A 149 -16.69 -3.75 4.73
N THR A 150 -16.48 -3.85 6.04
CA THR A 150 -17.54 -3.73 7.06
C THR A 150 -17.57 -2.36 7.75
N ALA A 151 -16.71 -1.43 7.35
CA ALA A 151 -16.55 -0.15 8.03
C ALA A 151 -17.85 0.68 8.05
N SER A 152 -18.08 1.39 9.15
CA SER A 152 -19.20 2.31 9.37
C SER A 152 -18.82 3.32 10.45
N GLY A 153 -19.50 4.46 10.48
CA GLY A 153 -19.18 5.59 11.36
C GLY A 153 -18.54 6.74 10.60
N SER A 154 -17.99 7.69 11.35
CA SER A 154 -17.23 8.80 10.76
C SER A 154 -15.78 8.37 10.43
N PRO A 155 -15.11 8.98 9.45
CA PRO A 155 -13.67 8.79 9.20
C PRO A 155 -12.77 9.12 10.41
N GLU A 156 -13.29 9.88 11.37
CA GLU A 156 -12.60 10.18 12.62
C GLU A 156 -12.63 9.03 13.62
N GLU A 157 -13.78 8.37 13.76
CA GLU A 157 -13.98 7.23 14.68
C GLU A 157 -13.49 5.91 14.07
N ASN A 158 -13.73 5.73 12.77
CA ASN A 158 -13.40 4.53 12.02
C ASN A 158 -12.79 4.89 10.64
N PRO A 159 -11.48 5.16 10.56
CA PRO A 159 -10.86 5.59 9.31
C PRO A 159 -10.90 4.54 8.18
N ALA A 160 -11.20 3.26 8.48
CA ALA A 160 -11.39 2.24 7.45
C ALA A 160 -12.57 2.57 6.52
N VAL A 161 -13.51 3.41 6.98
CA VAL A 161 -14.69 3.85 6.22
C VAL A 161 -14.34 4.62 4.96
N ASN A 162 -13.15 5.23 4.88
CA ASN A 162 -12.65 5.91 3.69
C ASN A 162 -12.59 4.97 2.47
N PHE A 163 -12.42 3.66 2.67
CA PHE A 163 -12.51 2.66 1.60
C PHE A 163 -13.89 2.63 0.92
N ILE A 164 -14.94 2.98 1.65
CA ILE A 164 -16.32 2.96 1.16
C ILE A 164 -16.72 4.35 0.65
N VAL A 165 -16.44 5.41 1.42
CA VAL A 165 -16.93 6.76 1.10
C VAL A 165 -16.19 7.46 -0.03
N ARG A 166 -15.01 6.98 -0.47
CA ARG A 166 -14.25 7.58 -1.59
C ARG A 166 -15.09 7.72 -2.88
N ASP A 167 -16.02 6.80 -3.10
CA ASP A 167 -16.91 6.74 -4.27
C ASP A 167 -18.36 7.07 -3.87
N GLY A 168 -18.53 7.88 -2.80
CA GLY A 168 -19.85 8.24 -2.26
C GLY A 168 -20.62 7.09 -1.61
N GLY A 169 -19.97 5.93 -1.40
CA GLY A 169 -20.65 4.71 -0.94
C GLY A 169 -21.51 4.03 -2.02
N ASP A 170 -21.29 4.33 -3.30
CA ASP A 170 -22.03 3.71 -4.42
C ASP A 170 -21.83 2.18 -4.43
N PRO A 171 -22.90 1.38 -4.26
CA PRO A 171 -22.79 -0.08 -4.21
C PRO A 171 -22.30 -0.69 -5.52
N LEU A 172 -22.57 -0.06 -6.68
CA LEU A 172 -22.14 -0.57 -7.99
C LEU A 172 -20.63 -0.39 -8.18
N GLN A 173 -20.11 0.80 -7.84
CA GLN A 173 -18.67 1.06 -7.90
C GLN A 173 -17.89 0.21 -6.90
N LEU A 174 -18.44 -0.03 -5.70
CA LEU A 174 -17.82 -0.91 -4.72
C LEU A 174 -17.80 -2.37 -5.18
N ALA A 175 -18.86 -2.85 -5.84
CA ALA A 175 -18.88 -4.19 -6.42
C ALA A 175 -17.79 -4.38 -7.47
N GLU A 176 -17.73 -3.47 -8.44
CA GLU A 176 -16.70 -3.47 -9.48
C GLU A 176 -15.30 -3.47 -8.87
N TYR A 177 -15.06 -2.52 -7.96
CA TYR A 177 -13.76 -2.32 -7.38
C TYR A 177 -13.30 -3.50 -6.51
N THR A 178 -14.19 -4.03 -5.66
CA THR A 178 -13.85 -5.19 -4.79
C THR A 178 -13.70 -6.48 -5.59
N GLY A 179 -14.45 -6.65 -6.67
CA GLY A 179 -14.26 -7.75 -7.63
C GLY A 179 -12.87 -7.72 -8.26
N ARG A 180 -12.45 -6.56 -8.79
CA ARG A 180 -11.11 -6.38 -9.39
C ARG A 180 -10.00 -6.53 -8.35
N LEU A 181 -10.13 -5.85 -7.22
CA LEU A 181 -9.09 -5.78 -6.20
C LEU A 181 -8.88 -7.11 -5.47
N PHE A 182 -9.95 -7.76 -5.00
CA PHE A 182 -9.84 -8.93 -4.12
C PHE A 182 -10.12 -10.25 -4.81
N HIS A 183 -10.92 -10.29 -5.89
CA HIS A 183 -11.18 -11.51 -6.65
C HIS A 183 -10.35 -11.61 -7.94
N GLY A 184 -9.75 -10.50 -8.39
CA GLY A 184 -9.03 -10.44 -9.66
C GLY A 184 -9.95 -10.70 -10.85
N LYS A 185 -11.17 -10.16 -10.85
CA LYS A 185 -12.07 -10.19 -12.00
C LYS A 185 -12.58 -8.79 -12.32
N ARG A 186 -12.52 -8.44 -13.61
CA ARG A 186 -13.11 -7.23 -14.17
C ARG A 186 -14.58 -7.48 -14.49
N LEU A 187 -15.46 -7.08 -13.57
CA LEU A 187 -16.89 -7.38 -13.63
C LEU A 187 -17.71 -6.23 -14.23
N GLU A 188 -17.08 -5.14 -14.65
CA GLU A 188 -17.72 -3.92 -15.13
C GLU A 188 -18.57 -4.10 -16.40
N CYS A 189 -18.18 -4.99 -17.31
CA CYS A 189 -18.98 -5.30 -18.50
C CYS A 189 -20.36 -5.87 -18.10
N ALA A 190 -20.41 -6.59 -16.97
CA ALA A 190 -21.63 -7.17 -16.43
C ALA A 190 -22.61 -6.12 -15.86
N ARG A 191 -22.25 -4.83 -15.84
CA ARG A 191 -23.16 -3.77 -15.40
C ARG A 191 -24.35 -3.58 -16.35
N CYS A 192 -24.12 -3.77 -17.65
CA CYS A 192 -25.08 -3.44 -18.70
C CYS A 192 -25.62 -4.68 -19.43
N HIS A 193 -24.81 -5.72 -19.59
CA HIS A 193 -25.16 -6.96 -20.30
C HIS A 193 -24.47 -8.16 -19.61
N ASP A 194 -24.74 -9.41 -20.03
CA ASP A 194 -24.00 -10.57 -19.49
C ASP A 194 -22.51 -10.51 -19.86
N HIS A 195 -21.64 -10.99 -18.98
CA HIS A 195 -20.20 -10.84 -19.18
C HIS A 195 -19.71 -11.61 -20.42
N PRO A 196 -19.05 -10.96 -21.39
CA PRO A 196 -18.73 -11.59 -22.67
C PRO A 196 -17.64 -12.66 -22.56
N PHE A 197 -16.76 -12.54 -21.56
CA PHE A 197 -15.58 -13.41 -21.39
C PHE A 197 -15.67 -14.34 -20.17
N TYR A 198 -16.64 -14.12 -19.26
CA TYR A 198 -16.79 -14.93 -18.05
C TYR A 198 -18.07 -15.71 -18.20
N LYS A 199 -17.95 -16.91 -18.77
CA LYS A 199 -19.10 -17.73 -19.15
C LYS A 199 -20.02 -17.95 -17.94
N GLY A 200 -21.30 -17.62 -18.13
CA GLY A 200 -22.33 -17.79 -17.11
C GLY A 200 -22.37 -16.70 -16.04
N TYR A 201 -21.49 -15.68 -16.09
CA TYR A 201 -21.60 -14.53 -15.22
C TYR A 201 -22.54 -13.49 -15.83
N THR A 202 -23.73 -13.36 -15.25
CA THR A 202 -24.81 -12.56 -15.81
C THR A 202 -24.78 -11.10 -15.34
N LYS A 203 -25.52 -10.24 -16.04
CA LYS A 203 -25.81 -8.89 -15.57
C LYS A 203 -26.39 -8.92 -14.15
N ARG A 204 -27.25 -9.90 -13.87
CA ARG A 204 -27.91 -10.04 -12.56
C ARG A 204 -26.94 -10.42 -11.45
N ASP A 205 -25.89 -11.17 -11.75
CA ASP A 205 -24.84 -11.51 -10.78
C ASP A 205 -24.02 -10.28 -10.39
N TYR A 206 -23.75 -9.36 -11.33
CA TYR A 206 -23.12 -8.06 -11.00
C TYR A 206 -23.94 -7.25 -10.00
N TYR A 207 -25.25 -7.10 -10.23
CA TYR A 207 -26.12 -6.43 -9.25
C TYR A 207 -26.22 -7.25 -7.95
N GLY A 208 -26.08 -8.57 -8.02
CA GLY A 208 -25.97 -9.45 -6.85
C GLY A 208 -24.75 -9.11 -5.99
N LEU A 209 -23.58 -8.90 -6.60
CA LEU A 209 -22.40 -8.45 -5.87
C LEU A 209 -22.62 -7.06 -5.24
N ALA A 210 -23.19 -6.12 -6.00
CA ALA A 210 -23.51 -4.78 -5.51
C ALA A 210 -24.54 -4.79 -4.36
N ALA A 211 -25.44 -5.77 -4.32
CA ALA A 211 -26.44 -5.90 -3.26
C ALA A 211 -25.83 -6.20 -1.86
N PHE A 212 -24.55 -6.59 -1.77
CA PHE A 212 -23.83 -6.65 -0.50
C PHE A 212 -23.57 -5.28 0.12
N PHE A 213 -23.36 -4.27 -0.73
CA PHE A 213 -23.07 -2.88 -0.33
C PHE A 213 -24.32 -2.00 -0.27
N ALA A 214 -25.50 -2.56 -0.58
CA ALA A 214 -26.76 -1.86 -0.37
C ALA A 214 -26.99 -1.58 1.12
N GLN A 215 -27.91 -0.65 1.43
CA GLN A 215 -28.25 -0.22 2.81
C GLN A 215 -27.13 0.52 3.56
N GLN A 216 -26.16 1.06 2.84
CA GLN A 216 -25.25 2.07 3.35
C GLN A 216 -25.57 3.43 2.75
N TYR A 217 -25.47 4.49 3.54
CA TYR A 217 -25.70 5.86 3.10
C TYR A 217 -24.84 6.82 3.91
N THR A 218 -24.41 7.90 3.27
CA THR A 218 -23.74 9.00 3.96
C THR A 218 -24.79 9.92 4.59
N THR A 219 -24.49 10.41 5.78
CA THR A 219 -25.32 11.36 6.55
C THR A 219 -24.45 12.52 6.98
N ASP A 220 -24.99 13.73 7.03
CA ASP A 220 -24.26 14.90 7.55
C ASP A 220 -24.82 15.37 8.91
N GLN A 221 -24.34 16.52 9.41
CA GLN A 221 -24.90 17.10 10.63
C GLN A 221 -26.35 17.57 10.47
N TYR A 222 -26.76 17.91 9.25
CA TYR A 222 -28.12 18.30 8.92
C TYR A 222 -29.08 17.11 9.01
N ASP A 223 -28.67 15.94 8.51
CA ASP A 223 -29.42 14.69 8.57
C ASP A 223 -29.55 14.18 10.01
N ARG A 224 -28.45 14.18 10.78
CA ARG A 224 -28.49 13.84 12.22
C ARG A 224 -29.44 14.76 12.99
N LYS A 225 -29.47 16.05 12.64
CA LYS A 225 -30.40 16.99 13.25
C LYS A 225 -31.84 16.68 12.86
N PHE A 226 -32.09 16.30 11.61
CA PHE A 226 -33.40 15.84 11.17
C PHE A 226 -33.88 14.65 12.00
N GLU A 227 -33.06 13.61 12.16
CA GLU A 227 -33.41 12.45 12.99
C GLU A 227 -33.73 12.86 14.42
N SER A 228 -32.88 13.69 15.04
CA SER A 228 -33.08 14.13 16.43
C SER A 228 -34.37 14.94 16.65
N LEU A 229 -34.83 15.69 15.65
CA LEU A 229 -36.01 16.59 15.76
C LEU A 229 -37.32 15.91 15.35
N THR A 230 -37.23 14.87 14.51
CA THR A 230 -38.38 14.18 13.94
C THR A 230 -38.61 12.81 14.55
N GLY A 231 -37.56 12.18 15.10
CA GLY A 231 -37.57 10.80 15.57
C GLY A 231 -37.58 9.76 14.44
N LEU A 232 -37.51 10.19 13.17
CA LEU A 232 -37.42 9.29 12.02
C LEU A 232 -35.96 9.05 11.68
N LYS A 233 -35.59 7.79 11.39
CA LYS A 233 -34.30 7.48 10.76
C LYS A 233 -34.18 8.23 9.44
N TYR A 234 -32.99 8.65 9.07
CA TYR A 234 -32.76 9.28 7.78
C TYR A 234 -32.91 8.25 6.66
N VAL A 235 -33.59 8.64 5.58
CA VAL A 235 -33.63 7.92 4.31
C VAL A 235 -33.06 8.88 3.25
N PRO A 236 -32.09 8.44 2.42
CA PRO A 236 -31.56 9.28 1.35
C PRO A 236 -32.67 9.83 0.47
N ARG A 237 -32.58 11.11 0.10
CA ARG A 237 -33.69 11.79 -0.60
C ARG A 237 -34.11 11.11 -1.90
N ASN A 238 -33.15 10.58 -2.65
CA ASN A 238 -33.39 9.82 -3.88
C ASN A 238 -34.09 8.47 -3.63
N GLU A 239 -34.06 7.97 -2.40
CA GLU A 239 -34.73 6.72 -2.00
C GLU A 239 -36.11 6.96 -1.37
N ILE A 240 -36.46 8.22 -1.03
CA ILE A 240 -37.79 8.54 -0.47
C ILE A 240 -38.89 8.15 -1.45
N GLU A 241 -38.68 8.35 -2.76
CA GLU A 241 -39.65 7.99 -3.80
C GLU A 241 -39.90 6.47 -3.89
N ASN A 242 -38.96 5.66 -3.40
CA ASN A 242 -39.05 4.20 -3.36
C ASN A 242 -39.82 3.69 -2.12
N LEU A 243 -40.19 4.57 -1.18
CA LEU A 243 -40.96 4.21 0.01
C LEU A 243 -42.45 3.96 -0.33
N PRO A 244 -43.18 3.17 0.47
CA PRO A 244 -44.64 3.13 0.46
C PRO A 244 -45.27 4.52 0.61
N ALA A 245 -46.43 4.76 0.00
CA ALA A 245 -47.05 6.09 -0.09
C ALA A 245 -47.34 6.75 1.29
N ASP A 246 -47.69 5.96 2.29
CA ASP A 246 -47.87 6.40 3.67
C ASP A 246 -46.55 6.82 4.33
N ALA A 247 -45.48 6.04 4.13
CA ALA A 247 -44.13 6.38 4.58
C ALA A 247 -43.61 7.65 3.87
N GLN A 248 -43.84 7.79 2.56
CA GLN A 248 -43.51 9.03 1.83
C GLN A 248 -44.19 10.26 2.45
N LYS A 249 -45.49 10.16 2.73
CA LYS A 249 -46.26 11.23 3.35
C LYS A 249 -45.71 11.56 4.75
N GLN A 250 -45.33 10.55 5.53
CA GLN A 250 -44.72 10.73 6.85
C GLN A 250 -43.38 11.49 6.76
N TYR A 251 -42.50 11.10 5.83
CA TYR A 251 -41.22 11.79 5.60
C TYR A 251 -41.43 13.23 5.11
N ASN A 252 -42.35 13.46 4.20
CA ASN A 252 -42.65 14.81 3.69
C ASN A 252 -43.11 15.76 4.82
N ASN A 253 -44.00 15.28 5.71
CA ASN A 253 -44.44 16.05 6.87
C ASN A 253 -43.29 16.32 7.85
N ALA A 254 -42.42 15.32 8.07
CA ALA A 254 -41.26 15.46 8.94
C ALA A 254 -40.26 16.49 8.39
N TRP A 255 -40.01 16.49 7.08
CA TRP A 255 -39.16 17.50 6.44
C TRP A 255 -39.75 18.90 6.53
N GLN A 256 -41.05 19.07 6.29
CA GLN A 256 -41.72 20.37 6.47
C GLN A 256 -41.56 20.90 7.91
N LYS A 257 -41.77 20.03 8.91
CA LYS A 257 -41.54 20.36 10.33
C LYS A 257 -40.08 20.79 10.56
N PHE A 258 -39.13 20.00 10.09
CA PHE A 258 -37.71 20.29 10.24
C PHE A 258 -37.32 21.64 9.61
N TYR A 259 -37.81 21.94 8.40
CA TYR A 259 -37.53 23.20 7.73
C TYR A 259 -38.09 24.40 8.50
N ARG A 260 -39.36 24.32 8.90
CA ARG A 260 -40.05 25.38 9.64
C ARG A 260 -39.42 25.63 11.02
N ASP A 261 -39.14 24.56 11.75
CA ASP A 261 -38.82 24.65 13.17
C ASP A 261 -37.31 24.84 13.41
N TYR A 262 -36.48 24.46 12.43
CA TYR A 262 -35.02 24.52 12.52
C TYR A 262 -34.34 25.22 11.35
N TRP A 263 -34.34 24.63 10.14
CA TRP A 263 -33.44 25.05 9.07
C TRP A 263 -33.66 26.49 8.59
N ASN A 264 -34.91 26.94 8.49
CA ASN A 264 -35.24 28.28 8.02
C ASN A 264 -34.84 29.38 9.01
N LYS A 265 -34.55 29.02 10.27
CA LYS A 265 -34.09 29.94 11.31
C LYS A 265 -32.56 30.15 11.31
N LEU A 266 -31.82 29.33 10.56
CA LEU A 266 -30.36 29.42 10.49
C LEU A 266 -29.90 30.48 9.49
N ASN A 267 -28.82 31.19 9.85
CA ASN A 267 -28.12 32.08 8.93
C ASN A 267 -27.22 31.31 7.93
N GLN A 268 -26.66 32.01 6.95
CA GLN A 268 -25.86 31.38 5.89
C GLN A 268 -24.58 30.69 6.41
N GLN A 269 -23.91 31.26 7.41
CA GLN A 269 -22.69 30.68 7.99
C GLN A 269 -23.01 29.38 8.74
N GLN A 270 -24.11 29.35 9.50
CA GLN A 270 -24.58 28.16 10.19
C GLN A 270 -25.00 27.07 9.20
N LYS A 271 -25.74 27.43 8.14
CA LYS A 271 -26.10 26.50 7.07
C LYS A 271 -24.88 25.91 6.38
N LYS A 272 -23.83 26.71 6.17
CA LYS A 272 -22.55 26.24 5.63
C LYS A 272 -21.85 25.26 6.58
N ALA A 273 -21.82 25.55 7.87
CA ALA A 273 -21.22 24.66 8.88
C ALA A 273 -21.95 23.30 8.99
N HIS A 274 -23.29 23.28 8.89
CA HIS A 274 -24.06 22.03 8.91
C HIS A 274 -23.78 21.09 7.74
N ARG A 275 -23.30 21.63 6.62
CA ARG A 275 -22.92 20.87 5.44
C ARG A 275 -21.47 20.36 5.53
N GLN A 276 -20.78 20.58 6.64
CA GLN A 276 -19.41 20.13 6.86
C GLN A 276 -19.40 18.88 7.76
N GLY A 277 -18.82 17.80 7.26
CA GLY A 277 -18.64 16.54 7.98
C GLY A 277 -19.77 15.54 7.72
N THR A 278 -19.37 14.37 7.22
CA THR A 278 -20.26 13.25 6.88
C THR A 278 -19.89 11.97 7.64
N ASP A 279 -20.89 11.24 8.12
CA ASP A 279 -20.76 9.89 8.66
C ASP A 279 -21.33 8.90 7.64
N LEU A 280 -20.65 7.78 7.38
CA LEU A 280 -21.29 6.64 6.72
C LEU A 280 -22.08 5.84 7.75
N LYS A 281 -23.35 5.58 7.47
CA LYS A 281 -24.20 4.69 8.26
C LYS A 281 -24.53 3.45 7.45
N TYR A 282 -24.46 2.30 8.10
CA TYR A 282 -24.98 1.04 7.59
C TYR A 282 -26.16 0.63 8.46
N ASP A 283 -27.30 0.32 7.84
CA ASP A 283 -28.45 -0.21 8.57
C ASP A 283 -28.45 -1.75 8.48
N ALA A 284 -27.99 -2.39 9.55
CA ALA A 284 -27.92 -3.85 9.65
C ALA A 284 -29.28 -4.53 9.89
N VAL A 285 -30.32 -3.75 10.22
CA VAL A 285 -31.63 -4.29 10.61
C VAL A 285 -32.51 -4.43 9.36
N PHE A 286 -32.44 -5.61 8.76
CA PHE A 286 -33.37 -6.14 7.74
C PHE A 286 -33.42 -5.42 6.40
N ARG A 287 -33.95 -6.16 5.42
CA ARG A 287 -34.53 -5.59 4.20
C ARG A 287 -35.51 -4.50 4.65
N VAL A 288 -35.06 -3.28 4.83
CA VAL A 288 -35.83 -2.10 4.46
C VAL A 288 -35.90 -2.24 2.94
N PRO A 289 -36.95 -2.87 2.36
CA PRO A 289 -36.98 -3.21 0.94
C PRO A 289 -36.82 -1.96 0.06
N GLU A 290 -37.03 -0.79 0.67
CA GLU A 290 -36.85 0.53 0.10
C GLU A 290 -35.38 0.97 0.02
N MET A 291 -34.48 0.43 0.85
CA MET A 291 -33.03 0.72 0.81
C MET A 291 -32.19 -0.42 0.19
N GLY A 292 -32.84 -1.46 -0.32
CA GLY A 292 -32.17 -2.55 -1.03
C GLY A 292 -31.92 -2.20 -2.50
N LEU A 293 -30.87 -2.77 -3.09
CA LEU A 293 -30.60 -2.61 -4.51
C LEU A 293 -31.67 -3.33 -5.35
N ARG A 294 -32.26 -2.61 -6.30
CA ARG A 294 -33.23 -3.14 -7.26
C ARG A 294 -32.60 -3.35 -8.62
N PHE A 295 -33.05 -4.38 -9.32
CA PHE A 295 -32.58 -4.63 -10.69
C PHE A 295 -33.13 -3.52 -11.60
N PRO A 296 -32.33 -2.96 -12.53
CA PRO A 296 -32.82 -1.92 -13.43
C PRO A 296 -33.97 -2.45 -14.29
N VAL A 297 -34.97 -1.60 -14.52
CA VAL A 297 -36.02 -1.85 -15.53
C VAL A 297 -35.47 -1.43 -16.88
N SER A 298 -35.62 -2.27 -17.90
CA SER A 298 -35.32 -1.93 -19.29
C SER A 298 -36.44 -2.43 -20.21
N ASP A 299 -36.50 -1.89 -21.42
CA ASP A 299 -37.51 -2.27 -22.42
C ASP A 299 -37.48 -3.77 -22.74
N ASP A 300 -36.30 -4.38 -22.66
CA ASP A 300 -36.05 -5.78 -23.03
C ASP A 300 -36.18 -6.78 -21.86
N GLU A 301 -36.16 -6.32 -20.60
CA GLU A 301 -36.15 -7.20 -19.43
C GLU A 301 -36.97 -6.63 -18.25
N PRO A 302 -37.87 -7.42 -17.64
CA PRO A 302 -38.57 -6.98 -16.44
C PRO A 302 -37.57 -6.78 -15.29
N GLY A 303 -37.69 -5.65 -14.58
CA GLY A 303 -36.85 -5.30 -13.45
C GLY A 303 -37.64 -4.70 -12.29
N GLY A 304 -36.95 -3.94 -11.43
CA GLY A 304 -37.53 -3.27 -10.27
C GLY A 304 -37.64 -4.16 -9.03
N ASP A 305 -37.36 -5.45 -9.16
CA ASP A 305 -37.36 -6.38 -8.04
C ASP A 305 -36.05 -6.31 -7.24
N LEU A 306 -36.10 -6.74 -5.97
CA LEU A 306 -34.93 -6.70 -5.10
C LEU A 306 -33.90 -7.75 -5.50
N VAL A 307 -32.67 -7.31 -5.69
CA VAL A 307 -31.57 -8.19 -6.04
C VAL A 307 -31.06 -8.91 -4.80
N ARG A 308 -30.88 -10.23 -4.92
CA ARG A 308 -30.29 -11.04 -3.85
C ARG A 308 -28.77 -11.02 -3.98
N PRO A 309 -28.03 -10.95 -2.87
CA PRO A 309 -26.57 -10.99 -2.93
C PRO A 309 -26.01 -12.27 -3.54
N VAL A 310 -25.02 -12.11 -4.40
CA VAL A 310 -24.29 -13.16 -5.11
C VAL A 310 -22.81 -12.83 -5.01
N TYR A 311 -21.98 -13.84 -4.76
CA TYR A 311 -20.53 -13.66 -4.65
C TYR A 311 -19.89 -13.37 -6.01
N PRO A 312 -18.66 -12.82 -6.06
CA PRO A 312 -17.95 -12.54 -7.31
C PRO A 312 -17.76 -13.72 -8.28
N ASP A 313 -17.91 -14.97 -7.81
CA ASP A 313 -17.86 -16.17 -8.63
C ASP A 313 -19.23 -16.60 -9.21
N GLY A 314 -20.30 -15.86 -8.91
CA GLY A 314 -21.68 -16.18 -9.31
C GLY A 314 -22.44 -17.07 -8.33
N SER A 315 -21.81 -17.52 -7.23
CA SER A 315 -22.48 -18.37 -6.24
C SER A 315 -23.40 -17.57 -5.30
N ALA A 316 -24.57 -18.13 -4.96
CA ALA A 316 -25.56 -17.45 -4.16
C ALA A 316 -25.14 -17.32 -2.68
N ALA A 317 -25.35 -16.14 -2.09
CA ALA A 317 -25.07 -15.90 -0.68
C ALA A 317 -26.22 -16.35 0.21
N THR A 318 -25.89 -17.00 1.35
CA THR A 318 -26.88 -17.29 2.40
C THR A 318 -26.93 -16.13 3.38
N LEU A 319 -28.05 -15.41 3.40
CA LEU A 319 -28.26 -14.28 4.30
C LEU A 319 -28.93 -14.72 5.60
N GLN A 320 -28.53 -14.11 6.71
CA GLN A 320 -29.14 -14.31 8.02
C GLN A 320 -29.82 -13.04 8.52
N GLU A 321 -30.90 -13.24 9.28
CA GLU A 321 -31.60 -12.13 9.92
C GLU A 321 -30.66 -11.43 10.94
N GLY A 322 -30.51 -10.10 10.86
CA GLY A 322 -29.79 -9.24 11.79
C GLY A 322 -28.32 -9.03 11.45
N VAL A 323 -27.78 -9.72 10.43
CA VAL A 323 -26.34 -9.70 10.16
C VAL A 323 -26.00 -8.84 8.95
N ASP A 324 -24.93 -8.07 9.10
CA ASP A 324 -24.35 -7.26 8.04
C ASP A 324 -23.95 -8.13 6.85
N ARG A 325 -24.51 -7.82 5.68
CA ARG A 325 -24.24 -8.57 4.44
C ARG A 325 -22.81 -8.38 3.99
N ARG A 326 -22.22 -7.21 4.21
CA ARG A 326 -20.80 -6.93 3.91
C ARG A 326 -19.89 -7.81 4.76
N ALA A 327 -20.30 -8.15 5.99
CA ALA A 327 -19.57 -9.10 6.82
C ALA A 327 -19.68 -10.54 6.29
N ILE A 328 -20.74 -10.91 5.57
CA ILE A 328 -20.83 -12.19 4.85
C ILE A 328 -19.86 -12.18 3.67
N LEU A 329 -19.86 -11.11 2.85
CA LEU A 329 -18.93 -10.97 1.73
C LEU A 329 -17.47 -10.96 2.18
N ALA A 330 -17.14 -10.21 3.22
CA ALA A 330 -15.80 -10.16 3.80
C ALA A 330 -15.32 -11.54 4.25
N ARG A 331 -16.18 -12.32 4.92
CA ARG A 331 -15.88 -13.70 5.31
C ARG A 331 -15.66 -14.61 4.10
N TRP A 332 -16.43 -14.43 3.03
CA TRP A 332 -16.24 -15.21 1.80
C TRP A 332 -14.91 -14.89 1.10
N PHE A 333 -14.52 -13.62 1.03
CA PHE A 333 -13.21 -13.23 0.50
C PHE A 333 -12.08 -13.85 1.32
N THR A 334 -12.19 -13.74 2.64
CA THR A 334 -11.11 -14.09 3.57
C THR A 334 -11.11 -15.55 4.01
N ASP A 335 -12.06 -16.36 3.55
CA ASP A 335 -12.13 -17.78 3.88
C ASP A 335 -10.83 -18.50 3.48
N ARG A 336 -10.35 -19.41 4.33
CA ARG A 336 -9.16 -20.25 4.05
C ARG A 336 -9.33 -21.11 2.80
N LYS A 337 -10.56 -21.41 2.39
CA LYS A 337 -10.86 -22.13 1.14
C LYS A 337 -10.78 -21.25 -0.12
N ASN A 338 -10.81 -19.93 0.03
CA ASN A 338 -10.70 -18.99 -1.10
C ASN A 338 -9.22 -18.69 -1.39
N ASP A 339 -8.57 -19.57 -2.16
CA ASP A 339 -7.17 -19.39 -2.55
C ASP A 339 -6.98 -18.23 -3.54
N ARG A 340 -7.97 -17.99 -4.41
CA ARG A 340 -7.96 -16.87 -5.37
C ARG A 340 -7.74 -15.53 -4.68
N PHE A 341 -8.44 -15.24 -3.58
CA PHE A 341 -8.22 -14.01 -2.80
C PHE A 341 -6.76 -13.80 -2.39
N ARG A 342 -6.12 -14.88 -1.92
CA ARG A 342 -4.73 -14.85 -1.46
C ARG A 342 -3.76 -14.78 -2.62
N LYS A 343 -3.94 -15.60 -3.64
CA LYS A 343 -3.07 -15.68 -4.84
C LYS A 343 -3.06 -14.38 -5.64
N VAL A 344 -4.21 -13.69 -5.74
CA VAL A 344 -4.30 -12.36 -6.34
C VAL A 344 -3.44 -11.35 -5.57
N PHE A 345 -3.49 -11.37 -4.24
CA PHE A 345 -2.64 -10.51 -3.42
C PHE A 345 -1.14 -10.92 -3.47
N ILE A 346 -0.84 -12.22 -3.40
CA ILE A 346 0.52 -12.77 -3.49
C ILE A 346 1.16 -12.40 -4.82
N ASN A 347 0.43 -12.48 -5.95
CA ASN A 347 0.95 -12.08 -7.26
C ASN A 347 1.40 -10.61 -7.27
N ARG A 348 0.63 -9.70 -6.65
CA ARG A 348 1.02 -8.28 -6.56
C ARG A 348 2.26 -8.05 -5.69
N VAL A 349 2.32 -8.71 -4.53
CA VAL A 349 3.51 -8.65 -3.64
C VAL A 349 4.73 -9.23 -4.35
N TRP A 350 4.56 -10.36 -5.04
CA TRP A 350 5.60 -11.01 -5.81
C TRP A 350 6.13 -10.12 -6.93
N THR A 351 5.27 -9.55 -7.78
CA THR A 351 5.71 -8.67 -8.86
C THR A 351 6.47 -7.46 -8.35
N ARG A 352 6.02 -6.88 -7.23
CA ARG A 352 6.71 -5.76 -6.59
C ARG A 352 8.12 -6.12 -6.10
N LEU A 353 8.34 -7.36 -5.68
CA LEU A 353 9.62 -7.81 -5.11
C LEU A 353 10.54 -8.48 -6.11
N MET A 354 10.00 -9.16 -7.12
CA MET A 354 10.73 -10.06 -8.01
C MET A 354 10.85 -9.53 -9.44
N GLY A 355 10.09 -8.49 -9.79
CA GLY A 355 10.13 -7.83 -11.10
C GLY A 355 9.36 -8.56 -12.22
N TRP A 356 8.63 -9.63 -11.91
CA TRP A 356 7.80 -10.37 -12.85
C TRP A 356 6.57 -10.96 -12.13
N SER A 357 5.53 -11.34 -12.87
CA SER A 357 4.24 -11.78 -12.31
C SER A 357 3.94 -13.23 -12.68
N PHE A 358 3.25 -13.97 -11.80
CA PHE A 358 2.75 -15.31 -12.13
C PHE A 358 1.67 -15.27 -13.22
N PHE A 359 0.88 -14.20 -13.25
CA PHE A 359 -0.09 -13.92 -14.31
C PHE A 359 -0.29 -12.41 -14.48
N THR A 360 -0.70 -12.00 -15.68
CA THR A 360 -1.08 -10.63 -16.02
C THR A 360 -2.30 -10.63 -16.95
N PRO A 361 -3.22 -9.65 -16.85
CA PRO A 361 -3.23 -8.52 -15.91
C PRO A 361 -3.43 -8.95 -14.44
N MET A 362 -2.94 -8.16 -13.47
CA MET A 362 -3.02 -8.50 -12.04
C MET A 362 -4.43 -8.40 -11.44
N ASP A 363 -5.37 -7.82 -12.19
CA ASP A 363 -6.76 -7.59 -11.80
C ASP A 363 -7.78 -8.33 -12.71
N ASP A 364 -7.30 -9.18 -13.63
CA ASP A 364 -8.12 -9.98 -14.54
C ASP A 364 -7.56 -11.41 -14.68
N TRP A 365 -7.90 -12.26 -13.72
CA TRP A 365 -7.63 -13.70 -13.71
C TRP A 365 -8.88 -14.46 -14.15
N ASN A 366 -8.86 -14.91 -15.39
CA ASN A 366 -9.95 -15.56 -16.11
C ASN A 366 -9.54 -16.93 -16.67
N ASP A 367 -10.45 -17.58 -17.42
CA ASP A 367 -10.24 -18.94 -17.93
C ASP A 367 -9.13 -19.03 -18.99
N GLU A 368 -8.71 -17.90 -19.59
CA GLU A 368 -7.63 -17.80 -20.57
C GLU A 368 -6.28 -17.42 -19.93
N THR A 369 -6.26 -17.19 -18.62
CA THR A 369 -5.05 -16.76 -17.91
C THR A 369 -4.07 -17.91 -17.74
N GLU A 370 -2.92 -17.80 -18.38
CA GLU A 370 -1.79 -18.70 -18.14
C GLU A 370 -1.04 -18.30 -16.85
N ILE A 371 -0.79 -19.28 -15.99
CA ILE A 371 -0.06 -19.09 -14.73
C ILE A 371 1.34 -19.66 -14.89
N GLN A 372 2.33 -18.78 -14.99
CA GLN A 372 3.73 -19.15 -14.94
C GLN A 372 4.12 -19.48 -13.49
N GLY A 373 4.91 -20.53 -13.27
CA GLY A 373 5.44 -20.85 -11.93
C GLY A 373 4.36 -21.20 -10.89
N GLU A 374 3.30 -21.90 -11.31
CA GLU A 374 2.15 -22.22 -10.47
C GLU A 374 2.52 -22.93 -9.16
N GLU A 375 3.54 -23.80 -9.17
CA GLU A 375 4.04 -24.49 -7.97
C GLU A 375 4.56 -23.51 -6.91
N ILE A 376 5.24 -22.45 -7.34
CA ILE A 376 5.73 -21.38 -6.46
C ILE A 376 4.54 -20.59 -5.89
N LEU A 377 3.57 -20.22 -6.74
CA LEU A 377 2.37 -19.51 -6.31
C LEU A 377 1.57 -20.32 -5.27
N ASN A 378 1.40 -21.62 -5.51
CA ASN A 378 0.74 -22.55 -4.58
C ASN A 378 1.51 -22.69 -3.27
N HIS A 379 2.84 -22.74 -3.32
CA HIS A 379 3.67 -22.78 -2.11
C HIS A 379 3.55 -21.50 -1.29
N LEU A 380 3.63 -20.33 -1.93
CA LEU A 380 3.45 -19.04 -1.28
C LEU A 380 2.06 -18.90 -0.66
N ASP A 381 1.02 -19.45 -1.30
CA ASP A 381 -0.34 -19.49 -0.74
C ASP A 381 -0.37 -20.25 0.60
N GLN A 382 0.25 -21.42 0.66
CA GLN A 382 0.35 -22.22 1.88
C GLN A 382 1.12 -21.47 2.97
N VAL A 383 2.25 -20.85 2.64
CA VAL A 383 3.03 -20.03 3.58
C VAL A 383 2.18 -18.87 4.09
N PHE A 384 1.44 -18.18 3.22
CA PHE A 384 0.62 -17.04 3.62
C PHE A 384 -0.51 -17.45 4.59
N VAL A 385 -1.15 -18.60 4.37
CA VAL A 385 -2.14 -19.16 5.30
C VAL A 385 -1.50 -19.57 6.64
N GLN A 386 -0.34 -20.23 6.60
CA GLN A 386 0.39 -20.66 7.81
C GLN A 386 0.81 -19.47 8.67
N GLN A 387 1.19 -18.35 8.04
CA GLN A 387 1.57 -17.10 8.71
C GLN A 387 0.38 -16.21 9.04
N ASN A 388 -0.85 -16.74 8.98
CA ASN A 388 -2.09 -16.01 9.28
C ASN A 388 -2.22 -14.70 8.47
N TYR A 389 -2.01 -14.78 7.15
CA TYR A 389 -2.25 -13.69 6.21
C TYR A 389 -1.42 -12.42 6.50
N ARG A 390 -0.34 -12.52 7.27
CA ARG A 390 0.49 -11.37 7.64
C ARG A 390 1.42 -10.97 6.49
N VAL A 391 1.26 -9.74 6.01
CA VAL A 391 1.99 -9.21 4.85
C VAL A 391 3.50 -9.20 5.08
N LYS A 392 3.96 -8.78 6.27
CA LYS A 392 5.40 -8.73 6.57
C LYS A 392 6.05 -10.10 6.56
N ASP A 393 5.34 -11.13 6.99
CA ASP A 393 5.84 -12.50 7.02
C ASP A 393 5.99 -13.05 5.59
N LEU A 394 5.05 -12.76 4.69
CA LEU A 394 5.18 -13.08 3.26
C LEU A 394 6.37 -12.34 2.62
N VAL A 395 6.52 -11.04 2.88
CA VAL A 395 7.66 -10.25 2.38
C VAL A 395 8.97 -10.82 2.92
N LEU A 396 9.05 -11.10 4.22
CA LEU A 396 10.24 -11.68 4.86
C LEU A 396 10.64 -13.02 4.21
N TYR A 397 9.65 -13.88 3.97
CA TYR A 397 9.87 -15.18 3.34
C TYR A 397 10.47 -15.04 1.94
N ILE A 398 9.92 -14.15 1.11
CA ILE A 398 10.41 -13.92 -0.27
C ILE A 398 11.81 -13.30 -0.25
N VAL A 399 12.02 -12.20 0.46
CA VAL A 399 13.28 -11.42 0.37
C VAL A 399 14.49 -12.11 1.03
N SER A 400 14.24 -13.13 1.85
CA SER A 400 15.31 -13.90 2.49
C SER A 400 15.86 -15.03 1.60
N SER A 401 15.11 -15.41 0.56
CA SER A 401 15.46 -16.48 -0.40
C SER A 401 16.71 -16.16 -1.23
N ARG A 402 17.37 -17.21 -1.74
CA ARG A 402 18.42 -17.08 -2.78
C ARG A 402 17.80 -16.61 -4.11
N ALA A 403 16.57 -17.03 -4.42
CA ALA A 403 15.81 -16.57 -5.57
C ALA A 403 15.73 -15.04 -5.62
N TYR A 404 15.44 -14.38 -4.50
CA TYR A 404 15.42 -12.92 -4.42
C TYR A 404 16.81 -12.28 -4.60
N ALA A 405 17.88 -12.96 -4.19
CA ALA A 405 19.25 -12.45 -4.21
C ALA A 405 19.98 -12.66 -5.55
N ARG A 406 19.31 -13.15 -6.59
CA ARG A 406 19.90 -13.42 -7.91
C ARG A 406 20.45 -12.18 -8.61
N SER A 407 21.44 -12.35 -9.47
CA SER A 407 22.09 -11.30 -10.25
C SER A 407 21.28 -10.89 -11.47
N MET A 408 21.64 -9.74 -12.04
CA MET A 408 21.27 -9.36 -13.41
C MET A 408 22.03 -10.22 -14.43
N PRO A 409 21.59 -10.27 -15.70
CA PRO A 409 22.33 -10.94 -16.74
C PRO A 409 23.66 -10.25 -17.04
N GLU A 410 24.68 -11.05 -17.37
CA GLU A 410 25.91 -10.54 -17.98
C GLU A 410 25.58 -9.94 -19.36
N LYS A 411 26.38 -8.96 -19.80
CA LYS A 411 26.12 -8.12 -21.00
C LYS A 411 25.80 -8.91 -22.27
N ASP A 412 26.36 -10.12 -22.41
CA ASP A 412 26.20 -10.98 -23.60
C ASP A 412 25.53 -12.33 -23.27
N SER A 413 24.77 -12.41 -22.18
CA SER A 413 24.05 -13.64 -21.82
C SER A 413 22.97 -13.97 -22.84
N ARG A 414 22.97 -15.22 -23.33
CA ARG A 414 21.93 -15.74 -24.24
C ARG A 414 20.54 -15.75 -23.60
N ASP A 415 20.48 -15.82 -22.28
CA ASP A 415 19.24 -15.90 -21.51
C ASP A 415 18.91 -14.55 -20.85
N ALA A 416 19.48 -13.43 -21.32
CA ALA A 416 19.29 -12.12 -20.69
C ALA A 416 17.82 -11.69 -20.55
N GLY A 417 16.92 -12.22 -21.39
CA GLY A 417 15.48 -11.98 -21.31
C GLY A 417 14.72 -12.85 -20.29
N SER A 418 15.37 -13.80 -19.62
CA SER A 418 14.71 -14.69 -18.66
C SER A 418 14.43 -13.98 -17.33
N SER A 419 13.15 -13.74 -17.05
CA SER A 419 12.67 -13.16 -15.79
C SER A 419 12.85 -14.07 -14.57
N ILE A 420 12.97 -15.38 -14.83
CA ILE A 420 13.22 -16.39 -13.80
C ILE A 420 14.71 -16.44 -13.49
N ARG A 421 15.59 -16.61 -14.48
CA ARG A 421 17.03 -16.80 -14.23
C ARG A 421 17.72 -15.57 -13.65
N TYR A 422 17.26 -14.38 -14.05
CA TYR A 422 17.89 -13.13 -13.65
C TYR A 422 16.91 -12.21 -12.93
N PHE A 423 17.48 -11.36 -12.08
CA PHE A 423 16.71 -10.28 -11.48
C PHE A 423 16.35 -9.27 -12.57
N GLN A 424 15.07 -8.91 -12.63
CA GLN A 424 14.57 -7.94 -13.59
C GLN A 424 14.72 -6.56 -12.97
N ALA A 425 15.59 -5.72 -13.56
CA ALA A 425 15.78 -4.37 -13.06
C ALA A 425 14.47 -3.58 -13.14
N GLN A 426 14.12 -2.91 -12.05
CA GLN A 426 12.91 -2.10 -11.96
C GLN A 426 13.30 -0.66 -11.73
N ARG A 427 12.65 0.29 -12.41
CA ARG A 427 12.82 1.70 -12.08
C ARG A 427 12.32 1.93 -10.66
N MET A 428 13.03 2.75 -9.89
CA MET A 428 12.54 3.21 -8.59
C MET A 428 11.21 3.93 -8.78
N ASP A 429 10.24 3.59 -7.93
CA ASP A 429 8.99 4.35 -7.86
C ASP A 429 9.26 5.79 -7.33
N PRO A 430 8.29 6.71 -7.47
CA PRO A 430 8.49 8.12 -7.10
C PRO A 430 8.94 8.30 -5.64
N ASP A 431 8.42 7.48 -4.73
CA ASP A 431 8.69 7.53 -3.31
C ASP A 431 10.13 7.05 -3.04
N GLN A 432 10.52 5.92 -3.63
CA GLN A 432 11.87 5.38 -3.58
C GLN A 432 12.89 6.38 -4.09
N LEU A 433 12.64 6.98 -5.25
CA LEU A 433 13.57 7.92 -5.85
C LEU A 433 13.72 9.19 -5.01
N MET A 434 12.60 9.79 -4.59
CA MET A 434 12.61 10.98 -3.71
C MET A 434 13.36 10.70 -2.41
N ASN A 435 13.00 9.62 -1.71
CA ASN A 435 13.61 9.25 -0.44
C ASN A 435 15.10 8.93 -0.59
N SER A 436 15.50 8.32 -1.71
CA SER A 436 16.90 7.98 -1.99
C SER A 436 17.73 9.19 -2.38
N LEU A 437 17.17 10.15 -3.12
CA LEU A 437 17.78 11.44 -3.38
C LEU A 437 18.04 12.20 -2.07
N ILE A 438 17.04 12.29 -1.18
CA ILE A 438 17.17 12.95 0.12
C ILE A 438 18.21 12.23 0.99
N LYS A 439 18.04 10.92 1.21
CA LYS A 439 18.92 10.15 2.10
C LYS A 439 20.35 10.07 1.58
N GLY A 440 20.53 9.73 0.31
CA GLY A 440 21.84 9.52 -0.30
C GLY A 440 22.71 10.78 -0.33
N SER A 441 22.07 11.95 -0.49
CA SER A 441 22.77 13.23 -0.44
C SER A 441 23.02 13.75 0.98
N PHE A 442 22.70 12.95 2.01
CA PHE A 442 22.65 13.38 3.41
C PHE A 442 21.85 14.68 3.58
N ALA A 443 20.88 14.90 2.68
CA ALA A 443 19.99 16.03 2.75
C ALA A 443 19.00 15.78 3.89
N MET A 444 18.88 16.81 4.69
CA MET A 444 18.40 16.67 6.04
C MET A 444 16.86 16.77 6.14
N THR A 445 16.33 17.80 5.48
CA THR A 445 15.00 17.87 4.85
C THR A 445 15.21 18.75 3.61
N VAL A 446 14.14 19.16 2.92
CA VAL A 446 14.25 20.29 1.98
C VAL A 446 14.59 21.63 2.72
N SER A 447 14.74 21.63 4.06
CA SER A 447 15.62 22.51 4.90
C SER A 447 15.93 21.99 6.36
N ASP A 448 17.16 21.47 6.62
CA ASP A 448 17.76 21.01 7.92
C ASP A 448 17.14 19.80 8.70
N ILE A 449 17.96 18.99 9.45
CA ILE A 449 17.72 17.69 10.19
C ILE A 449 18.70 16.45 10.04
N ARG A 450 18.95 15.79 11.19
CA ARG A 450 19.80 14.60 11.43
C ARG A 450 19.17 13.21 11.18
N GLU A 451 20.04 12.21 11.00
CA GLU A 451 19.76 10.76 10.93
C GLU A 451 19.44 10.11 12.30
N ARG A 452 18.67 9.00 12.30
CA ARG A 452 18.46 8.13 13.47
C ARG A 452 19.33 6.87 13.33
N LYS A 453 20.08 6.51 14.39
CA LYS A 453 20.86 5.27 14.45
C LYS A 453 19.93 4.05 14.55
N VAL A 454 20.05 3.11 13.61
CA VAL A 454 19.42 1.78 13.71
C VAL A 454 20.24 0.92 14.66
N ALA A 455 19.61 0.35 15.68
CA ALA A 455 20.26 -0.66 16.53
C ALA A 455 20.18 -2.02 15.83
N LEU A 456 21.32 -2.53 15.37
CA LEU A 456 21.44 -3.85 14.75
C LEU A 456 21.46 -4.93 15.85
N ALA A 457 20.58 -5.92 15.74
CA ALA A 457 20.64 -7.10 16.60
C ALA A 457 21.78 -8.02 16.13
N THR A 458 22.70 -8.36 17.03
CA THR A 458 23.89 -9.17 16.75
C THR A 458 23.71 -10.67 17.02
N SER A 459 22.48 -11.11 17.35
CA SER A 459 22.16 -12.51 17.62
C SER A 459 21.24 -13.09 16.54
N LYS A 460 21.37 -14.40 16.27
CA LYS A 460 20.45 -15.13 15.38
C LYS A 460 19.02 -14.94 15.90
N PRO A 461 18.11 -14.33 15.12
CA PRO A 461 16.73 -14.21 15.54
C PRO A 461 16.13 -15.62 15.63
N ASP A 462 15.45 -15.91 16.73
CA ASP A 462 14.61 -17.09 16.83
C ASP A 462 13.44 -16.93 15.86
N LEU A 463 13.55 -17.62 14.72
CA LEU A 463 12.59 -17.53 13.61
C LEU A 463 11.22 -18.08 13.97
N SER A 464 11.10 -18.88 15.03
CA SER A 464 9.82 -19.44 15.48
C SER A 464 8.93 -18.42 16.21
N ALA A 465 9.48 -17.25 16.57
CA ALA A 465 8.80 -16.21 17.35
C ALA A 465 9.09 -14.76 16.90
N ILE A 466 9.53 -14.53 15.65
CA ILE A 466 9.84 -13.16 15.19
C ILE A 466 8.58 -12.29 15.24
N ASN A 467 8.59 -11.32 16.14
CA ASN A 467 7.59 -10.27 16.18
C ASN A 467 7.96 -9.15 15.19
N LEU A 468 7.27 -9.10 14.05
CA LEU A 468 7.41 -8.06 13.04
C LEU A 468 6.58 -6.80 13.31
N LYS A 469 6.01 -6.64 14.52
CA LYS A 469 5.42 -5.37 14.94
C LYS A 469 6.49 -4.28 14.91
N GLY A 470 6.10 -3.16 14.31
CA GLY A 470 6.95 -2.01 14.08
C GLY A 470 7.38 -1.33 15.38
N LEU A 471 8.49 -0.60 15.27
CA LEU A 471 9.09 0.19 16.33
C LEU A 471 9.17 1.66 15.89
N GLY A 472 9.15 2.58 16.86
CA GLY A 472 9.24 4.01 16.58
C GLY A 472 7.89 4.64 16.21
N ALA A 473 7.94 5.91 15.79
CA ALA A 473 6.75 6.68 15.43
C ALA A 473 6.59 6.74 13.91
N LEU A 474 5.35 6.64 13.43
CA LEU A 474 5.02 6.88 12.04
C LEU A 474 5.03 8.38 11.74
N LYS A 475 5.45 8.70 10.51
CA LYS A 475 5.23 10.00 9.90
C LYS A 475 3.91 9.95 9.13
N SER A 476 3.28 11.09 9.02
CA SER A 476 1.97 11.25 8.38
C SER A 476 2.00 12.49 7.50
N PRO A 477 1.23 12.52 6.40
CA PRO A 477 0.99 13.75 5.66
C PRO A 477 0.41 14.82 6.58
N SER A 478 0.82 16.07 6.36
CA SER A 478 0.23 17.23 7.03
C SER A 478 -0.18 18.31 6.04
N GLN A 479 -1.29 18.98 6.33
CA GLN A 479 -1.83 20.03 5.45
C GLN A 479 -0.81 21.16 5.28
N ASN A 480 -0.61 21.59 4.03
CA ASN A 480 0.31 22.67 3.68
C ASN A 480 1.78 22.40 4.09
N GLN A 481 2.18 21.14 4.22
CA GLN A 481 3.56 20.78 4.53
C GLN A 481 4.52 21.29 3.45
N ARG A 482 5.45 22.16 3.84
CA ARG A 482 6.48 22.71 2.93
C ARG A 482 7.77 21.92 3.00
N ASP A 483 8.18 21.53 4.19
CA ASP A 483 9.38 20.75 4.44
C ASP A 483 9.00 19.31 4.76
N PHE A 484 9.62 18.37 4.06
CA PHE A 484 9.46 16.94 4.27
C PHE A 484 10.81 16.26 4.18
N SER A 485 10.89 15.10 4.83
CA SER A 485 12.05 14.21 4.90
C SER A 485 11.77 12.85 4.27
N ASN A 486 10.50 12.57 3.97
CA ASN A 486 10.04 11.34 3.37
C ASN A 486 8.81 11.61 2.47
N ALA A 487 8.70 10.89 1.35
CA ALA A 487 7.57 10.97 0.43
C ALA A 487 6.20 10.64 1.08
N ALA A 488 6.19 9.88 2.17
CA ALA A 488 5.02 9.59 2.98
C ALA A 488 4.41 10.80 3.69
N GLU A 489 5.17 11.89 3.82
CA GLU A 489 4.68 13.16 4.41
C GLU A 489 3.98 14.05 3.37
N VAL A 490 3.99 13.65 2.10
CA VAL A 490 3.37 14.41 1.01
C VAL A 490 1.92 13.97 0.83
N GLU A 491 1.04 14.96 0.69
CA GLU A 491 -0.39 14.80 0.43
C GLU A 491 -0.69 13.95 -0.82
N ARG A 492 -1.76 13.14 -0.80
CA ARG A 492 -2.17 12.21 -1.87
C ARG A 492 -3.68 12.34 -2.18
N PRO A 493 -4.14 12.46 -3.43
CA PRO A 493 -3.36 12.47 -4.67
C PRO A 493 -2.38 13.64 -4.71
N VAL A 494 -1.23 13.41 -5.33
CA VAL A 494 -0.21 14.44 -5.42
C VAL A 494 -0.64 15.53 -6.40
N HIS A 495 -0.26 16.78 -6.16
CA HIS A 495 -0.43 17.82 -7.16
C HIS A 495 0.42 17.52 -8.40
N TYR A 496 -0.14 17.74 -9.59
CA TYR A 496 0.48 17.41 -10.89
C TYR A 496 1.86 18.06 -11.12
N ASN A 497 2.14 19.19 -10.45
CA ASN A 497 3.41 19.91 -10.54
C ASN A 497 4.44 19.47 -9.49
N SER A 498 4.12 18.48 -8.66
CA SER A 498 5.04 17.92 -7.67
C SER A 498 6.03 16.96 -8.32
N PHE A 499 7.20 16.80 -7.70
CA PHE A 499 8.17 15.78 -8.11
C PHE A 499 7.52 14.39 -8.16
N LEU A 500 6.73 14.02 -7.14
CA LEU A 500 6.14 12.69 -7.09
C LEU A 500 5.22 12.44 -8.29
N ALA A 501 4.40 13.43 -8.70
CA ALA A 501 3.54 13.32 -9.87
C ALA A 501 4.34 13.11 -11.16
N VAL A 502 5.37 13.94 -11.40
CA VAL A 502 6.24 13.82 -12.58
C VAL A 502 6.86 12.42 -12.68
N PHE A 503 7.25 11.84 -11.55
CA PHE A 503 7.91 10.53 -11.52
C PHE A 503 6.94 9.35 -11.54
N GLY A 504 5.64 9.61 -11.52
CA GLY A 504 4.60 8.63 -11.76
C GLY A 504 3.64 8.37 -10.60
N ALA A 505 3.61 9.19 -9.56
CA ALA A 505 2.60 9.01 -8.51
C ALA A 505 1.20 9.32 -9.06
N GLY A 506 0.32 8.31 -9.00
CA GLY A 506 -0.98 8.31 -9.62
C GLY A 506 -2.00 9.24 -8.95
N PRO A 507 -3.08 9.61 -9.67
CA PRO A 507 -4.16 10.45 -9.16
C PRO A 507 -5.12 9.71 -8.22
N ARG A 508 -4.92 8.41 -7.94
CA ARG A 508 -5.75 7.56 -7.08
C ARG A 508 -7.16 7.35 -7.62
N ILE A 509 -7.28 7.25 -8.95
CA ILE A 509 -8.54 7.01 -9.67
C ILE A 509 -8.75 5.53 -9.99
N ASP A 510 -7.70 4.72 -10.11
CA ASP A 510 -7.79 3.26 -10.35
C ASP A 510 -6.85 2.46 -9.41
N ILE A 511 -6.95 1.13 -9.44
CA ILE A 511 -6.11 0.22 -8.65
C ILE A 511 -4.65 0.36 -9.09
N ALA A 512 -3.78 0.79 -8.17
CA ALA A 512 -2.34 0.89 -8.42
C ALA A 512 -1.99 1.75 -9.66
N ASP A 513 -2.63 2.91 -9.79
CA ASP A 513 -2.53 3.82 -10.95
C ASP A 513 -1.24 4.65 -10.99
N ASP A 514 -0.17 4.18 -10.35
CA ASP A 514 1.15 4.80 -10.43
C ASP A 514 1.80 4.47 -11.79
N GLU A 515 2.29 5.49 -12.51
CA GLU A 515 2.94 5.36 -13.81
C GLU A 515 4.39 4.89 -13.66
N VAL A 516 4.71 3.78 -14.31
CA VAL A 516 6.05 3.18 -14.27
C VAL A 516 6.83 3.43 -15.55
N ALA A 517 6.17 3.83 -16.64
CA ALA A 517 6.84 4.09 -17.91
C ALA A 517 7.74 5.34 -17.84
N PRO A 518 8.93 5.27 -18.45
CA PRO A 518 9.83 6.41 -18.52
C PRO A 518 9.26 7.51 -19.43
N THR A 519 9.37 8.77 -19.01
CA THR A 519 8.95 9.93 -19.81
C THR A 519 10.10 10.92 -20.02
N ILE A 520 10.01 11.71 -21.10
CA ILE A 520 10.96 12.80 -21.37
C ILE A 520 10.94 13.82 -20.22
N GLU A 521 9.77 14.10 -19.65
CA GLU A 521 9.60 15.02 -18.55
C GLU A 521 10.39 14.59 -17.30
N GLN A 522 10.38 13.29 -16.97
CA GLN A 522 11.16 12.73 -15.86
C GLN A 522 12.65 12.96 -16.05
N VAL A 523 13.17 12.67 -17.25
CA VAL A 523 14.59 12.86 -17.60
C VAL A 523 14.97 14.34 -17.51
N LEU A 524 14.18 15.23 -18.13
CA LEU A 524 14.44 16.68 -18.06
C LEU A 524 14.35 17.23 -16.63
N THR A 525 13.49 16.65 -15.79
CA THR A 525 13.34 17.01 -14.38
C THR A 525 14.55 16.55 -13.56
N LEU A 526 15.15 15.39 -13.82
CA LEU A 526 16.41 15.02 -13.15
C LEU A 526 17.57 15.93 -13.59
N LEU A 527 17.68 16.22 -14.89
CA LEU A 527 18.77 17.03 -15.45
C LEU A 527 18.71 18.50 -14.98
N ASN A 528 17.53 19.10 -14.96
CA ASN A 528 17.35 20.55 -14.78
C ASN A 528 16.49 20.93 -13.55
N GLY A 529 15.93 19.96 -12.85
CA GLY A 529 15.00 20.20 -11.75
C GLY A 529 15.65 20.93 -10.58
N ARG A 530 14.84 21.76 -9.89
CA ARG A 530 15.31 22.51 -8.72
C ARG A 530 15.78 21.60 -7.59
N LEU A 531 15.12 20.46 -7.39
CA LEU A 531 15.46 19.50 -6.34
C LEU A 531 16.84 18.88 -6.60
N THR A 532 17.01 18.23 -7.75
CA THR A 532 18.27 17.55 -8.09
C THR A 532 19.45 18.51 -8.12
N ASN A 533 19.29 19.70 -8.71
CA ASN A 533 20.32 20.74 -8.72
C ASN A 533 20.69 21.21 -7.31
N ARG A 534 19.70 21.45 -6.44
CA ARG A 534 19.96 21.85 -5.05
C ARG A 534 20.68 20.75 -4.27
N LEU A 535 20.25 19.50 -4.43
CA LEU A 535 20.89 18.36 -3.76
C LEU A 535 22.32 18.17 -4.23
N ALA A 536 22.57 18.18 -5.55
CA ALA A 536 23.91 18.06 -6.12
C ALA A 536 24.83 19.19 -5.61
N GLN A 537 24.36 20.43 -5.64
CA GLN A 537 25.13 21.59 -5.17
C GLN A 537 25.45 21.52 -3.66
N ASN A 538 24.46 21.18 -2.84
CA ASN A 538 24.64 21.15 -1.38
C ASN A 538 25.49 19.98 -0.91
N PHE A 539 25.43 18.83 -1.58
CA PHE A 539 26.04 17.60 -1.10
C PHE A 539 27.57 17.63 -1.12
N ALA A 540 28.19 18.40 -2.01
CA ALA A 540 29.64 18.63 -2.04
C ALA A 540 30.06 20.04 -1.58
N ARG A 541 29.14 20.87 -1.06
CA ARG A 541 29.49 22.22 -0.58
C ARG A 541 30.48 22.17 0.59
N LYS A 542 31.31 23.20 0.77
CA LYS A 542 32.11 23.34 2.00
C LYS A 542 31.25 23.21 3.26
N GLY A 543 31.67 22.34 4.18
CA GLY A 543 30.94 22.01 5.41
C GLY A 543 29.96 20.83 5.28
N SER A 544 29.70 20.34 4.07
CA SER A 544 28.92 19.12 3.81
C SER A 544 29.58 17.86 4.37
N TYR A 545 28.82 16.76 4.39
CA TYR A 545 29.35 15.44 4.74
C TYR A 545 30.56 15.05 3.87
N ILE A 546 30.49 15.24 2.55
CA ILE A 546 31.59 14.91 1.63
C ILE A 546 32.83 15.78 1.90
N HIS A 547 32.62 17.08 2.19
CA HIS A 547 33.73 17.94 2.57
C HIS A 547 34.38 17.52 3.90
N GLN A 548 33.58 17.15 4.91
CA GLN A 548 34.09 16.64 6.18
C GLN A 548 34.81 15.30 6.01
N TYR A 549 34.30 14.42 5.16
CA TYR A 549 34.94 13.15 4.81
C TYR A 549 36.29 13.37 4.15
N TYR A 550 36.36 14.26 3.15
CA TYR A 550 37.61 14.68 2.53
C TYR A 550 38.60 15.28 3.55
N GLN A 551 38.14 16.14 4.47
CA GLN A 551 39.02 16.72 5.49
C GLN A 551 39.62 15.67 6.43
N LYS A 552 38.91 14.56 6.64
CA LYS A 552 39.36 13.46 7.48
C LYS A 552 40.36 12.54 6.76
N GLU A 553 40.04 12.13 5.53
CA GLU A 553 40.87 11.16 4.78
C GLU A 553 42.01 11.84 3.99
N GLY A 554 41.86 13.11 3.63
CA GLY A 554 42.85 13.90 2.90
C GLY A 554 42.91 13.63 1.39
N SER A 555 41.95 12.88 0.84
CA SER A 555 41.96 12.42 -0.56
C SER A 555 40.63 12.69 -1.25
N ILE A 556 40.71 13.25 -2.46
CA ILE A 556 39.52 13.47 -3.31
C ILE A 556 38.98 12.14 -3.88
N GLU A 557 39.84 11.14 -4.05
CA GLU A 557 39.43 9.78 -4.44
C GLU A 557 38.53 9.17 -3.38
N ASP A 558 38.90 9.30 -2.10
CA ASP A 558 38.11 8.79 -0.99
C ASP A 558 36.78 9.53 -0.86
N ALA A 559 36.77 10.85 -1.14
CA ALA A 559 35.54 11.63 -1.19
C ALA A 559 34.62 11.19 -2.34
N ALA A 560 35.17 10.93 -3.54
CA ALA A 560 34.43 10.38 -4.67
C ALA A 560 33.88 8.99 -4.34
N ASN A 561 34.69 8.11 -3.73
CA ASN A 561 34.25 6.80 -3.29
C ASN A 561 33.12 6.88 -2.25
N ALA A 562 33.16 7.83 -1.32
CA ALA A 562 32.08 8.07 -0.37
C ALA A 562 30.76 8.47 -1.07
N ILE A 563 30.83 9.23 -2.17
CA ILE A 563 29.66 9.55 -3.01
C ILE A 563 29.09 8.25 -3.61
N PHE A 564 29.92 7.39 -4.21
CA PHE A 564 29.48 6.09 -4.75
C PHE A 564 28.83 5.22 -3.67
N GLN A 565 29.42 5.12 -2.49
CA GLN A 565 28.85 4.34 -1.39
C GLN A 565 27.50 4.91 -0.93
N SER A 566 27.38 6.23 -0.84
CA SER A 566 26.15 6.89 -0.40
C SER A 566 25.01 6.81 -1.41
N LEU A 567 25.30 6.93 -2.72
CA LEU A 567 24.28 7.04 -3.77
C LEU A 567 24.00 5.70 -4.47
N LEU A 568 25.03 4.89 -4.71
CA LEU A 568 24.96 3.63 -5.45
C LEU A 568 25.10 2.40 -4.55
N SER A 569 25.41 2.58 -3.27
CA SER A 569 25.54 1.47 -2.30
C SER A 569 26.64 0.46 -2.68
N ARG A 570 27.69 0.92 -3.35
CA ARG A 570 28.91 0.16 -3.67
C ARG A 570 30.13 1.08 -3.70
N ARG A 571 31.32 0.48 -3.77
CA ARG A 571 32.56 1.24 -3.97
C ARG A 571 32.73 1.63 -5.45
N MET A 572 33.43 2.73 -5.65
CA MET A 572 33.91 3.16 -6.96
C MET A 572 34.99 2.17 -7.44
N SER A 573 34.94 1.80 -8.71
CA SER A 573 35.98 0.98 -9.33
C SER A 573 37.17 1.83 -9.79
N ASN A 574 38.34 1.20 -9.96
CA ASN A 574 39.52 1.87 -10.50
C ASN A 574 39.30 2.44 -11.91
N ALA A 575 38.48 1.79 -12.74
CA ALA A 575 38.16 2.26 -14.08
C ALA A 575 37.30 3.53 -14.04
N GLU A 576 36.29 3.58 -13.16
CA GLU A 576 35.47 4.78 -12.94
C GLU A 576 36.32 5.93 -12.41
N TRP A 577 37.25 5.64 -11.48
CA TRP A 577 38.17 6.65 -10.99
C TRP A 577 39.04 7.25 -12.10
N GLN A 578 39.61 6.41 -12.97
CA GLN A 578 40.39 6.87 -14.11
C GLN A 578 39.58 7.76 -15.07
N GLN A 579 38.30 7.44 -15.28
CA GLN A 579 37.41 8.27 -16.10
C GLN A 579 37.13 9.63 -15.43
N ILE A 580 36.84 9.65 -14.13
CA ILE A 580 36.62 10.89 -13.36
C ILE A 580 37.88 11.76 -13.35
N GLN A 581 39.06 11.14 -13.16
CA GLN A 581 40.35 11.83 -13.27
C GLN A 581 40.57 12.42 -14.67
N GLY A 582 40.22 11.68 -15.73
CA GLY A 582 40.36 12.16 -17.12
C GLY A 582 39.48 13.37 -17.43
N LEU A 583 38.26 13.42 -16.88
CA LEU A 583 37.34 14.56 -17.03
C LEU A 583 37.79 15.80 -16.25
N THR A 584 38.40 15.58 -15.07
CA THR A 584 38.86 16.65 -14.17
C THR A 584 40.29 17.11 -14.46
N ALA A 585 41.06 16.39 -15.27
CA ALA A 585 42.45 16.70 -15.62
C ALA A 585 42.63 18.06 -16.32
N THR A 586 41.59 18.57 -17.00
CA THR A 586 41.58 19.91 -17.60
C THR A 586 41.54 21.02 -16.54
N GLU A 587 41.04 20.75 -15.33
CA GLU A 587 41.00 21.68 -14.18
C GLU A 587 42.02 21.35 -13.08
N LEU A 588 42.51 20.10 -13.01
CA LEU A 588 43.47 19.59 -12.02
C LEU A 588 44.92 19.57 -12.51
N SER A 589 45.28 20.40 -13.50
CA SER A 589 46.66 20.51 -13.98
C SER A 589 47.55 21.30 -12.99
N GLY A 590 48.35 20.57 -12.22
CA GLY A 590 49.34 21.08 -11.28
C GLY A 590 49.55 20.12 -10.09
N ASN A 591 50.55 20.36 -9.24
CA ASN A 591 50.89 19.59 -8.01
C ASN A 591 49.77 19.57 -6.93
N LYS A 592 48.49 19.61 -7.32
CA LYS A 592 47.28 19.75 -6.50
C LYS A 592 46.28 18.62 -6.74
N LYS A 593 46.75 17.41 -7.12
CA LYS A 593 45.88 16.26 -7.43
C LYS A 593 44.89 15.92 -6.31
N ASP A 594 45.24 16.22 -5.06
CA ASP A 594 44.41 15.91 -3.90
C ASP A 594 43.67 17.12 -3.31
N ARG A 595 43.57 18.26 -4.02
CA ARG A 595 42.81 19.40 -3.51
C ARG A 595 41.31 19.16 -3.66
N PHE A 596 40.52 19.48 -2.63
CA PHE A 596 39.06 19.50 -2.72
C PHE A 596 38.58 20.35 -3.91
N ASN A 597 38.02 19.70 -4.92
CA ASN A 597 37.35 20.35 -6.06
C ASN A 597 35.84 20.18 -5.89
N GLN A 598 35.18 21.26 -5.47
CA GLN A 598 33.73 21.25 -5.24
C GLN A 598 32.95 21.03 -6.55
N GLU A 599 33.34 21.68 -7.64
CA GLU A 599 32.62 21.64 -8.91
C GLU A 599 32.66 20.23 -9.52
N ALA A 600 33.84 19.61 -9.57
CA ALA A 600 34.00 18.24 -10.03
C ALA A 600 33.15 17.22 -9.25
N LEU A 601 33.07 17.35 -7.92
CA LEU A 601 32.25 16.47 -7.09
C LEU A 601 30.75 16.73 -7.29
N GLN A 602 30.34 17.99 -7.51
CA GLN A 602 28.96 18.34 -7.85
C GLN A 602 28.54 17.74 -9.20
N ASP A 603 29.40 17.78 -10.21
CA ASP A 603 29.17 17.19 -11.54
C ASP A 603 29.12 15.66 -11.48
N LEU A 604 29.96 15.04 -10.64
CA LEU A 604 29.89 13.61 -10.37
C LEU A 604 28.54 13.22 -9.74
N ILE A 605 28.10 13.95 -8.71
CA ILE A 605 26.81 13.70 -8.04
C ILE A 605 25.66 13.86 -9.04
N TRP A 606 25.69 14.94 -9.84
CA TRP A 606 24.68 15.17 -10.87
C TRP A 606 24.66 14.05 -11.91
N SER A 607 25.82 13.56 -12.34
CA SER A 607 25.95 12.44 -13.27
C SER A 607 25.41 11.14 -12.69
N ILE A 608 25.65 10.87 -11.40
CA ILE A 608 25.11 9.70 -10.70
C ILE A 608 23.59 9.79 -10.59
N PHE A 609 23.01 10.93 -10.20
CA PHE A 609 21.55 11.11 -10.13
C PHE A 609 20.84 10.84 -11.45
N ASN A 610 21.52 11.07 -12.58
CA ASN A 610 21.00 10.85 -13.93
C ASN A 610 21.41 9.49 -14.53
N SER A 611 22.12 8.65 -13.78
CA SER A 611 22.57 7.34 -14.25
C SER A 611 21.47 6.28 -14.16
N GLN A 612 21.51 5.30 -15.07
CA GLN A 612 20.61 4.15 -15.04
C GLN A 612 20.75 3.35 -13.74
N GLU A 613 21.97 3.25 -13.21
CA GLU A 613 22.25 2.53 -11.97
C GLU A 613 21.62 3.18 -10.73
N PHE A 614 21.58 4.51 -10.67
CA PHE A 614 20.95 5.19 -9.54
C PHE A 614 19.43 5.05 -9.58
N ILE A 615 18.81 5.24 -10.75
CA ILE A 615 17.35 5.29 -10.90
C ILE A 615 16.70 3.90 -10.93
N HIS A 616 17.48 2.82 -11.05
CA HIS A 616 16.98 1.44 -11.05
C HIS A 616 17.34 0.68 -9.77
N ILE A 617 16.47 -0.26 -9.45
CA ILE A 617 16.68 -1.35 -8.51
C ILE A 617 17.24 -2.51 -9.32
N ASN A 618 18.50 -2.86 -9.07
CA ASN A 618 19.24 -3.89 -9.80
C ASN A 618 19.34 -5.19 -9.03
#